data_AF-A0A936P8K6-F1
#
_entry.id   AF-A0A936P8K6-F1
#
_cell.length_a   1.000
_cell.length_b   1.000
_cell.length_c   1.000
_cell.angle_alpha   90.00
_cell.angle_beta   90.00
_cell.angle_gamma   90.00
#
_symmetry.space_group_name_H-M   'P 1'
#
loop_
_entity.id
_entity.type
_entity.pdbx_description
1 polymer ?
#
loop_
_entity_poly.entity_id
_entity_poly.type
_entity_poly.pdbx_seq_one_letter_code
_entity_poly.pdbx_strand_id
1 'polypeptide(L)'
;MYSTAQPRDYPACSGCSLCRLVCPMWRQRRDPRFSPEGIAKARQHGATVTELAEVLDACTLCGACDPVCPEAIALTGMIMELRRELEVPPDLQVLQVGYEQAAAQAAAAPAGALLLAGAALRAEPDLLARVEALLGLRGAEDDGADLAVALEIGGDIDPLRRRRFLAGLDGRTLVVGDGLLLAALRVWLPGARLQGLGEALGNLPAIRRRIASADFYVIEARAYHADHARLTAHYDSLRKESGCAMNLDLQRIAMPARASAYPGLRMGPTREDLEQARWLLQGRQPARIVVENAAEREVFRRVIDVPVLHLAELAAPNEENHHA
;
A
#
# COMPACT_ATOMS: atom_id res chain seq x y z
N MET A 1 22.84 1.45 6.81
CA MET A 1 22.83 2.91 7.01
C MET A 1 22.38 3.54 5.70
N TYR A 2 21.10 3.90 5.59
CA TYR A 2 20.67 4.77 4.49
C TYR A 2 21.10 6.20 4.85
N SER A 3 21.70 6.88 3.89
CA SER A 3 22.21 8.24 4.05
C SER A 3 21.06 9.19 4.39
N THR A 4 21.27 10.11 5.33
CA THR A 4 20.39 11.26 5.59
C THR A 4 20.46 12.33 4.49
N ALA A 5 21.20 12.06 3.41
CA ALA A 5 21.25 12.92 2.24
C ALA A 5 19.84 13.08 1.64
N GLN A 6 19.53 14.30 1.20
CA GLN A 6 18.31 14.56 0.44
C GLN A 6 18.22 13.60 -0.76
N PRO A 7 17.04 13.04 -1.03
CA PRO A 7 16.85 12.17 -2.18
C PRO A 7 17.25 12.92 -3.46
N ARG A 8 17.92 12.21 -4.36
CA ARG A 8 18.30 12.76 -5.67
C ARG A 8 17.09 12.78 -6.59
N ASP A 9 17.15 13.62 -7.62
CA ASP A 9 16.12 13.70 -8.65
C ASP A 9 16.50 12.85 -9.89
N TYR A 10 15.57 12.67 -10.83
CA TYR A 10 15.73 11.87 -12.05
C TYR A 10 16.98 12.17 -12.88
N PRO A 11 17.58 13.38 -12.92
CA PRO A 11 18.86 13.59 -13.63
C PRO A 11 20.01 12.75 -13.10
N ALA A 12 19.94 12.27 -11.85
CA ALA A 12 20.94 11.37 -11.28
C ALA A 12 20.80 9.91 -11.76
N CYS A 13 19.72 9.55 -12.47
CA CYS A 13 19.48 8.17 -12.88
C CYS A 13 20.61 7.65 -13.79
N SER A 14 21.35 6.67 -13.31
CA SER A 14 22.45 6.02 -14.03
C SER A 14 21.99 5.02 -15.09
N GLY A 15 20.73 4.55 -15.05
CA GLY A 15 20.23 3.52 -15.96
C GLY A 15 20.66 2.10 -15.59
N CYS A 16 20.85 1.82 -14.29
CA CYS A 16 21.30 0.52 -13.79
C CYS A 16 20.25 -0.62 -13.85
N SER A 17 18.99 -0.30 -14.18
CA SER A 17 17.87 -1.25 -14.27
C SER A 17 17.45 -2.01 -13.03
N LEU A 18 17.98 -1.72 -11.85
CA LEU A 18 17.55 -2.40 -10.62
C LEU A 18 16.06 -2.18 -10.31
N CYS A 19 15.57 -0.94 -10.40
CA CYS A 19 14.15 -0.65 -10.19
C CYS A 19 13.23 -1.25 -11.26
N ARG A 20 13.75 -1.53 -12.48
CA ARG A 20 13.01 -2.22 -13.53
C ARG A 20 12.74 -3.69 -13.16
N LEU A 21 13.71 -4.37 -12.55
CA LEU A 21 13.61 -5.80 -12.21
C LEU A 21 12.48 -6.10 -11.22
N VAL A 22 12.21 -5.17 -10.31
CA VAL A 22 11.18 -5.30 -9.27
C VAL A 22 9.85 -4.64 -9.65
N CYS A 23 9.79 -3.94 -10.79
CA CYS A 23 8.62 -3.19 -11.19
C CYS A 23 7.55 -4.10 -11.81
N PRO A 24 6.29 -4.09 -11.30
CA PRO A 24 5.21 -4.89 -11.88
C PRO A 24 4.85 -4.45 -13.31
N MET A 25 4.95 -3.15 -13.62
CA MET A 25 4.65 -2.61 -14.96
C MET A 25 5.54 -3.26 -16.04
N TRP A 26 6.85 -3.29 -15.81
CA TRP A 26 7.82 -3.91 -16.71
C TRP A 26 7.53 -5.40 -16.88
N ARG A 27 7.22 -6.07 -15.78
CA ARG A 27 7.02 -7.52 -15.82
C ARG A 27 5.80 -7.93 -16.62
N GLN A 28 4.75 -7.12 -16.62
CA GLN A 28 3.54 -7.36 -17.40
C GLN A 28 3.71 -6.94 -18.87
N ARG A 29 4.24 -5.74 -19.11
CA ARG A 29 4.28 -5.17 -20.47
C ARG A 29 5.52 -5.57 -21.27
N ARG A 30 6.62 -5.94 -20.60
CA ARG A 30 7.93 -6.22 -21.21
C ARG A 30 8.45 -5.12 -22.14
N ASP A 31 8.00 -3.89 -21.88
CA ASP A 31 8.44 -2.68 -22.55
C ASP A 31 9.26 -1.83 -21.56
N PRO A 32 10.53 -1.49 -21.85
CA PRO A 32 11.39 -0.74 -20.95
C PRO A 32 10.82 0.62 -20.52
N ARG A 33 9.93 1.23 -21.33
CA ARG A 33 9.23 2.46 -21.00
C ARG A 33 8.37 2.30 -19.75
N PHE A 34 7.78 1.11 -19.55
CA PHE A 34 6.94 0.76 -18.41
C PHE A 34 7.78 0.41 -17.18
N SER A 35 8.62 1.33 -16.73
CA SER A 35 9.40 1.20 -15.50
C SER A 35 9.83 2.57 -14.96
N PRO A 36 10.12 2.69 -13.65
CA PRO A 36 10.65 3.95 -13.09
C PRO A 36 11.95 4.40 -13.74
N GLU A 37 12.82 3.46 -14.12
CA GLU A 37 14.02 3.77 -14.93
C GLU A 37 13.64 4.34 -16.30
N GLY A 38 12.69 3.71 -16.99
CA GLY A 38 12.22 4.17 -18.30
C GLY A 38 11.67 5.59 -18.24
N ILE A 39 10.86 5.88 -17.21
CA ILE A 39 10.33 7.23 -16.94
C ILE A 39 11.47 8.22 -16.69
N ALA A 40 12.38 7.90 -15.77
CA ALA A 40 13.51 8.78 -15.43
C ALA A 40 14.41 9.06 -16.64
N LYS A 41 14.73 8.03 -17.45
CA LYS A 41 15.51 8.18 -18.68
C LYS A 41 14.78 8.99 -19.74
N ALA A 42 13.49 8.76 -19.93
CA ALA A 42 12.70 9.56 -20.86
C ALA A 42 12.72 11.05 -20.47
N ARG A 43 12.59 11.36 -19.17
CA ARG A 43 12.71 12.74 -18.65
C ARG A 43 14.10 13.33 -18.84
N GLN A 44 15.18 12.57 -18.62
CA GLN A 44 16.55 13.00 -18.92
C GLN A 44 16.74 13.39 -20.40
N HIS A 45 15.96 12.79 -21.30
CA HIS A 45 16.00 13.04 -22.74
C HIS A 45 14.88 13.96 -23.24
N GLY A 46 14.19 14.67 -22.34
CA GLY A 46 13.25 15.73 -22.69
C GLY A 46 11.83 15.27 -23.01
N ALA A 47 11.46 14.01 -22.73
CA ALA A 47 10.07 13.57 -22.86
C ALA A 47 9.16 14.41 -21.96
N THR A 48 8.05 14.89 -22.51
CA THR A 48 7.01 15.63 -21.80
C THR A 48 6.19 14.71 -20.90
N VAL A 49 5.47 15.28 -19.93
CA VAL A 49 4.58 14.48 -19.07
C VAL A 49 3.45 13.86 -19.86
N THR A 50 2.89 14.58 -20.83
CA THR A 50 1.82 14.07 -21.71
C THR A 50 2.27 12.84 -22.50
N GLU A 51 3.51 12.81 -23.01
CA GLU A 51 4.08 11.64 -23.70
C GLU A 51 4.25 10.43 -22.77
N LEU A 52 4.32 10.66 -21.46
CA LEU A 52 4.46 9.63 -20.44
C LEU A 52 3.13 9.23 -19.80
N ALA A 53 2.00 9.81 -20.20
CA ALA A 53 0.70 9.64 -19.53
C ALA A 53 0.31 8.17 -19.33
N GLU A 54 0.39 7.34 -20.37
CA GLU A 54 0.05 5.91 -20.28
C GLU A 54 0.96 5.15 -19.29
N VAL A 55 2.26 5.46 -19.32
CA VAL A 55 3.25 4.84 -18.44
C VAL A 55 3.04 5.28 -16.99
N LEU A 56 2.75 6.57 -16.78
CA LEU A 56 2.45 7.13 -15.47
C LEU A 56 1.17 6.51 -14.92
N ASP A 57 0.12 6.35 -15.71
CA ASP A 57 -1.14 5.72 -15.30
C ASP A 57 -0.96 4.25 -14.90
N ALA A 58 -0.13 3.50 -15.63
CA ALA A 58 0.15 2.09 -15.33
C ALA A 58 0.89 1.86 -14.00
N CYS A 59 1.52 2.88 -13.41
CA CYS A 59 2.21 2.74 -12.13
C CYS A 59 1.24 2.45 -10.99
N THR A 60 1.58 1.52 -10.10
CA THR A 60 0.76 1.22 -8.91
C THR A 60 1.24 1.89 -7.64
N LEU A 61 2.21 2.83 -7.75
CA LEU A 61 2.85 3.50 -6.61
C LEU A 61 3.23 2.54 -5.47
N CYS A 62 3.67 1.32 -5.81
CA CYS A 62 3.92 0.27 -4.82
C CYS A 62 5.16 0.52 -3.96
N GLY A 63 6.02 1.48 -4.33
CA GLY A 63 7.25 1.78 -3.60
C GLY A 63 8.42 0.83 -3.85
N ALA A 64 8.22 -0.30 -4.55
CA ALA A 64 9.24 -1.34 -4.73
C ALA A 64 10.56 -0.83 -5.34
N CYS A 65 10.47 0.21 -6.17
CA CYS A 65 11.59 0.83 -6.85
C CYS A 65 12.50 1.69 -5.98
N ASP A 66 11.97 2.28 -4.90
CA ASP A 66 12.72 3.22 -4.07
C ASP A 66 13.87 2.53 -3.32
N PRO A 67 13.67 1.42 -2.58
CA PRO A 67 14.74 0.79 -1.80
C PRO A 67 15.84 0.16 -2.65
N VAL A 68 15.57 -0.12 -3.93
CA VAL A 68 16.55 -0.74 -4.85
C VAL A 68 17.32 0.29 -5.69
N CYS A 69 16.98 1.58 -5.60
CA CYS A 69 17.65 2.62 -6.37
C CYS A 69 19.03 2.96 -5.74
N PRO A 70 20.16 2.67 -6.41
CA PRO A 70 21.49 2.95 -5.86
C PRO A 70 21.80 4.45 -5.79
N GLU A 71 21.09 5.26 -6.59
CA GLU A 71 21.21 6.72 -6.59
C GLU A 71 20.34 7.39 -5.54
N ALA A 72 19.57 6.62 -4.76
CA ALA A 72 18.61 7.13 -3.78
C ALA A 72 17.65 8.19 -4.38
N ILE A 73 17.18 7.93 -5.60
CA ILE A 73 16.12 8.73 -6.23
C ILE A 73 14.79 8.35 -5.59
N ALA A 74 14.01 9.35 -5.17
CA ALA A 74 12.63 9.13 -4.70
C ALA A 74 11.70 8.84 -5.89
N LEU A 75 11.84 7.67 -6.51
CA LEU A 75 11.16 7.30 -7.75
C LEU A 75 9.63 7.33 -7.61
N THR A 76 9.08 6.89 -6.49
CA THR A 76 7.64 7.02 -6.22
C THR A 76 7.22 8.48 -6.15
N GLY A 77 8.00 9.32 -5.46
CA GLY A 77 7.76 10.76 -5.36
C GLY A 77 7.79 11.46 -6.72
N MET A 78 8.80 11.13 -7.55
CA MET A 78 8.91 11.60 -8.93
C MET A 78 7.65 11.25 -9.74
N ILE A 79 7.16 10.02 -9.65
CA ILE A 79 5.95 9.60 -10.40
C ILE A 79 4.71 10.38 -9.91
N MET A 80 4.58 10.58 -8.59
CA MET A 80 3.47 11.36 -8.03
C MET A 80 3.51 12.82 -8.48
N GLU A 81 4.70 13.43 -8.56
CA GLU A 81 4.87 14.79 -9.08
C GLU A 81 4.50 14.89 -10.56
N LEU A 82 4.96 13.96 -11.38
CA LEU A 82 4.62 13.91 -12.80
C LEU A 82 3.11 13.68 -13.02
N ARG A 83 2.45 12.86 -12.19
CA ARG A 83 0.99 12.67 -12.25
C ARG A 83 0.21 13.96 -11.99
N ARG A 84 0.71 14.88 -11.14
CA ARG A 84 0.06 16.17 -10.89
C ARG A 84 0.08 17.11 -12.10
N GLU A 85 0.98 16.88 -13.06
CA GLU A 85 1.03 17.65 -14.30
C GLU A 85 0.06 17.10 -15.36
N LEU A 86 -0.60 15.97 -15.13
CA LEU A 86 -1.59 15.39 -16.03
C LEU A 86 -3.00 15.90 -15.71
N GLU A 87 -3.83 15.98 -16.75
CA GLU A 87 -5.27 16.16 -16.56
C GLU A 87 -5.86 14.91 -15.91
N VAL A 88 -6.51 15.09 -14.75
CA VAL A 88 -7.19 14.01 -14.04
C VAL A 88 -8.44 13.62 -14.83
N PRO A 89 -8.61 12.33 -15.21
CA PRO A 89 -9.81 11.88 -15.91
C PRO A 89 -11.11 12.26 -15.16
N PRO A 90 -12.19 12.67 -15.85
CA PRO A 90 -13.41 13.16 -15.20
C PRO A 90 -14.04 12.18 -14.19
N ASP A 91 -13.99 10.88 -14.48
CA ASP A 91 -14.52 9.86 -13.57
C ASP A 91 -13.77 9.82 -12.22
N LEU A 92 -12.53 10.31 -12.18
CA LEU A 92 -11.70 10.34 -10.98
C LEU A 92 -11.81 11.60 -10.18
N GLN A 93 -12.09 12.69 -10.86
CA GLN A 93 -12.56 13.88 -10.19
C GLN A 93 -13.87 13.55 -9.45
N VAL A 94 -14.80 12.81 -10.07
CA VAL A 94 -16.04 12.38 -9.41
C VAL A 94 -15.76 11.50 -8.19
N LEU A 95 -14.85 10.51 -8.32
CA LEU A 95 -14.47 9.64 -7.21
C LEU A 95 -13.82 10.43 -6.05
N GLN A 96 -12.87 11.31 -6.37
CA GLN A 96 -12.20 12.17 -5.39
C GLN A 96 -13.21 13.05 -4.65
N VAL A 97 -14.08 13.74 -5.37
CA VAL A 97 -15.13 14.60 -4.79
C VAL A 97 -16.06 13.81 -3.87
N GLY A 98 -16.41 12.58 -4.23
CA GLY A 98 -17.20 11.70 -3.37
C GLY A 98 -16.53 11.44 -2.01
N TYR A 99 -15.23 11.16 -2.01
CA TYR A 99 -14.46 10.98 -0.76
C TYR A 99 -14.29 12.30 0.01
N GLU A 100 -14.08 13.42 -0.67
CA GLU A 100 -13.98 14.73 -0.03
C GLU A 100 -15.27 15.12 0.69
N GLN A 101 -16.43 14.83 0.08
CA GLN A 101 -17.73 15.04 0.69
C GLN A 101 -17.94 14.16 1.93
N ALA A 102 -17.57 12.88 1.84
CA ALA A 102 -17.62 11.98 2.99
C ALA A 102 -16.71 12.48 4.14
N ALA A 103 -15.49 12.90 3.82
CA ALA A 103 -14.56 13.45 4.80
C ALA A 103 -15.01 14.79 5.40
N ALA A 104 -15.76 15.61 4.65
CA ALA A 104 -16.33 16.85 5.16
C ALA A 104 -17.48 16.62 6.16
N GLN A 105 -18.15 15.46 6.08
CA GLN A 105 -19.25 15.07 6.97
C GLN A 105 -18.78 14.26 8.19
N ALA A 106 -17.52 13.82 8.20
CA ALA A 106 -16.96 13.03 9.27
C ALA A 106 -16.94 13.77 10.61
N ALA A 107 -17.30 13.06 11.68
CA ALA A 107 -17.18 13.55 13.03
C ALA A 107 -15.72 13.70 13.47
N ALA A 108 -15.51 14.49 14.52
CA ALA A 108 -14.19 14.65 15.12
C ALA A 108 -13.67 13.31 15.64
N ALA A 109 -12.41 13.00 15.35
CA ALA A 109 -11.79 11.74 15.77
C ALA A 109 -11.75 11.65 17.31
N PRO A 110 -12.09 10.49 17.90
CA PRO A 110 -12.05 10.28 19.35
C PRO A 110 -10.63 10.48 19.89
N ALA A 111 -10.46 10.82 21.16
CA ALA A 111 -9.13 10.99 21.75
C ALA A 111 -8.34 9.66 21.79
N GLY A 112 -7.01 9.75 21.74
CA GLY A 112 -6.10 8.60 21.86
C GLY A 112 -5.58 8.08 20.52
N ALA A 113 -5.15 6.81 20.52
CA ALA A 113 -4.67 6.13 19.33
C ALA A 113 -5.82 5.83 18.35
N LEU A 114 -5.53 5.88 17.05
CA LEU A 114 -6.55 5.80 16.00
C LEU A 114 -6.20 4.78 14.93
N LEU A 115 -7.24 4.18 14.36
CA LEU A 115 -7.18 3.43 13.12
C LEU A 115 -7.64 4.32 11.96
N LEU A 116 -6.78 4.51 10.96
CA LEU A 116 -7.15 5.08 9.66
C LEU A 116 -7.40 3.91 8.72
N ALA A 117 -8.65 3.45 8.63
CA ALA A 117 -9.00 2.16 8.04
C ALA A 117 -8.69 2.06 6.53
N GLY A 118 -8.81 3.15 5.80
CA GLY A 118 -8.77 3.17 4.34
C GLY A 118 -10.11 2.77 3.72
N ALA A 119 -10.30 3.11 2.44
CA ALA A 119 -11.54 2.81 1.71
C ALA A 119 -11.86 1.31 1.64
N ALA A 120 -10.85 0.46 1.37
CA ALA A 120 -11.05 -0.97 1.20
C ALA A 120 -11.55 -1.66 2.48
N LEU A 121 -10.98 -1.33 3.63
CA LEU A 121 -11.41 -1.92 4.91
C LEU A 121 -12.79 -1.40 5.34
N ARG A 122 -13.09 -0.11 5.09
CA ARG A 122 -14.43 0.44 5.40
C ARG A 122 -15.55 -0.16 4.56
N ALA A 123 -15.24 -0.62 3.34
CA ALA A 123 -16.21 -1.34 2.52
C ALA A 123 -16.58 -2.72 3.10
N GLU A 124 -15.88 -3.19 4.14
CA GLU A 124 -16.13 -4.45 4.84
C GLU A 124 -16.42 -4.23 6.34
N PRO A 125 -17.63 -3.81 6.74
CA PRO A 125 -17.95 -3.42 8.12
C PRO A 125 -17.63 -4.49 9.18
N ASP A 126 -17.92 -5.76 8.88
CA ASP A 126 -17.64 -6.88 9.80
C ASP A 126 -16.14 -7.09 10.01
N LEU A 127 -15.35 -6.88 8.94
CA LEU A 127 -13.90 -6.97 9.00
C LEU A 127 -13.30 -5.77 9.75
N LEU A 128 -13.81 -4.56 9.51
CA LEU A 128 -13.43 -3.36 10.23
C LEU A 128 -13.69 -3.51 11.73
N ALA A 129 -14.89 -3.93 12.13
CA ALA A 129 -15.23 -4.15 13.54
C ALA A 129 -14.30 -5.17 14.21
N ARG A 130 -13.92 -6.23 13.48
CA ARG A 130 -12.93 -7.21 13.95
C ARG A 130 -11.55 -6.60 14.13
N VAL A 131 -11.08 -5.78 13.18
CA VAL A 131 -9.79 -5.08 13.27
C VAL A 131 -9.77 -4.13 14.48
N GLU A 132 -10.82 -3.33 14.66
CA GLU A 132 -10.98 -2.43 15.80
C GLU A 132 -10.92 -3.19 17.13
N ALA A 133 -11.65 -4.30 17.24
CA ALA A 133 -11.66 -5.14 18.44
C ALA A 133 -10.29 -5.75 18.75
N LEU A 134 -9.57 -6.22 17.72
CA LEU A 134 -8.25 -6.84 17.89
C LEU A 134 -7.17 -5.84 18.28
N LEU A 135 -7.23 -4.63 17.73
CA LEU A 135 -6.25 -3.58 18.03
C LEU A 135 -6.61 -2.79 19.28
N GLY A 136 -7.86 -2.87 19.76
CA GLY A 136 -8.37 -1.99 20.81
C GLY A 136 -8.40 -0.52 20.37
N LEU A 137 -8.58 -0.28 19.07
CA LEU A 137 -8.58 1.05 18.45
C LEU A 137 -9.94 1.34 17.84
N ARG A 138 -10.34 2.61 17.85
CA ARG A 138 -11.48 3.07 17.07
C ARG A 138 -11.01 3.59 15.71
N GLY A 139 -11.77 3.27 14.67
CA GLY A 139 -11.67 3.87 13.35
C GLY A 139 -11.98 5.36 13.41
N ALA A 140 -11.17 6.16 12.73
CA ALA A 140 -11.52 7.53 12.44
C ALA A 140 -12.58 7.56 11.33
N GLU A 141 -13.61 8.40 11.47
CA GLU A 141 -14.57 8.63 10.39
C GLU A 141 -13.89 9.32 9.20
N ASP A 142 -13.05 10.31 9.49
CA ASP A 142 -12.09 10.89 8.54
C ASP A 142 -10.77 10.12 8.61
N ASP A 143 -10.59 9.16 7.69
CA ASP A 143 -9.37 8.35 7.58
C ASP A 143 -8.41 8.83 6.47
N GLY A 144 -8.73 9.94 5.81
CA GLY A 144 -7.91 10.51 4.73
C GLY A 144 -7.97 9.76 3.39
N ALA A 145 -8.99 8.95 3.11
CA ALA A 145 -9.10 8.26 1.82
C ALA A 145 -9.20 9.21 0.62
N ASP A 146 -9.80 10.40 0.77
CA ASP A 146 -9.78 11.46 -0.25
C ASP A 146 -8.35 11.89 -0.56
N LEU A 147 -7.52 12.07 0.47
CA LEU A 147 -6.11 12.40 0.32
C LEU A 147 -5.33 11.25 -0.33
N ALA A 148 -5.61 10.00 0.04
CA ALA A 148 -4.99 8.83 -0.57
C ALA A 148 -5.31 8.75 -2.08
N VAL A 149 -6.56 8.98 -2.46
CA VAL A 149 -6.99 9.02 -3.86
C VAL A 149 -6.33 10.17 -4.60
N ALA A 150 -6.33 11.38 -4.03
CA ALA A 150 -5.66 12.54 -4.64
C ALA A 150 -4.16 12.29 -4.86
N LEU A 151 -3.47 11.70 -3.87
CA LEU A 151 -2.06 11.29 -4.00
C LEU A 151 -1.85 10.28 -5.13
N GLU A 152 -2.75 9.31 -5.25
CA GLU A 152 -2.68 8.25 -6.24
C GLU A 152 -2.87 8.80 -7.66
N ILE A 153 -3.91 9.60 -7.90
CA ILE A 153 -4.26 10.08 -9.24
C ILE A 153 -3.52 11.35 -9.66
N GLY A 154 -2.69 11.92 -8.77
CA GLY A 154 -2.08 13.24 -8.99
C GLY A 154 -3.08 14.40 -8.85
N GLY A 155 -4.19 14.18 -8.15
CA GLY A 155 -5.19 15.21 -7.89
C GLY A 155 -4.66 16.28 -6.92
N ASP A 156 -5.22 17.48 -7.05
CA ASP A 156 -4.93 18.57 -6.11
C ASP A 156 -5.41 18.21 -4.70
N ILE A 157 -4.56 18.49 -3.72
CA ILE A 157 -4.90 18.36 -2.30
C ILE A 157 -5.06 19.77 -1.74
N ASP A 158 -6.30 20.14 -1.42
CA ASP A 158 -6.57 21.43 -0.77
C ASP A 158 -5.73 21.58 0.52
N PRO A 159 -4.86 22.61 0.62
CA PRO A 159 -4.05 22.85 1.81
C PRO A 159 -4.86 23.03 3.10
N LEU A 160 -6.10 23.56 3.03
CA LEU A 160 -6.99 23.67 4.19
C LEU A 160 -7.50 22.30 4.62
N ARG A 161 -8.02 21.50 3.68
CA ARG A 161 -8.42 20.11 3.91
C ARG A 161 -7.31 19.29 4.55
N ARG A 162 -6.08 19.35 4.00
CA ARG A 162 -4.91 18.66 4.55
C ARG A 162 -4.59 19.14 5.97
N ARG A 163 -4.55 20.46 6.22
CA ARG A 163 -4.30 20.99 7.58
C ARG A 163 -5.35 20.53 8.59
N ARG A 164 -6.63 20.54 8.22
CA ARG A 164 -7.73 20.05 9.07
C ARG A 164 -7.55 18.57 9.42
N PHE A 165 -7.24 17.74 8.43
CA PHE A 165 -6.96 16.32 8.64
C PHE A 165 -5.82 16.13 9.64
N LEU A 166 -4.67 16.76 9.38
CA LEU A 166 -3.46 16.60 10.20
C LEU A 166 -3.64 17.12 11.63
N ALA A 167 -4.39 18.21 11.82
CA ALA A 167 -4.69 18.74 13.15
C ALA A 167 -5.43 17.72 14.04
N GLY A 168 -6.24 16.84 13.43
CA GLY A 168 -6.90 15.74 14.13
C GLY A 168 -5.96 14.61 14.55
N LEU A 169 -4.76 14.52 13.97
CA LEU A 169 -3.83 13.40 14.10
C LEU A 169 -2.56 13.71 14.91
N ASP A 170 -2.25 14.99 15.11
CA ASP A 170 -0.99 15.43 15.71
C ASP A 170 -0.76 14.84 17.13
N GLY A 171 0.47 14.40 17.38
CA GLY A 171 0.88 13.77 18.65
C GLY A 171 0.31 12.38 18.93
N ARG A 172 -0.41 11.75 17.99
CA ARG A 172 -1.08 10.46 18.20
C ARG A 172 -0.26 9.26 17.74
N THR A 173 -0.68 8.08 18.19
CA THR A 173 -0.28 6.80 17.61
C THR A 173 -1.33 6.39 16.59
N LEU A 174 -0.92 6.12 15.35
CA LEU A 174 -1.80 5.83 14.22
C LEU A 174 -1.47 4.46 13.62
N VAL A 175 -2.51 3.66 13.41
CA VAL A 175 -2.46 2.46 12.55
C VAL A 175 -3.15 2.82 11.24
N VAL A 176 -2.46 2.64 10.12
CA VAL A 176 -2.92 3.11 8.80
C VAL A 176 -3.11 1.91 7.87
N GLY A 177 -4.31 1.74 7.34
CA GLY A 177 -4.67 0.68 6.39
C GLY A 177 -4.23 0.95 4.95
N ASP A 178 -4.14 2.22 4.56
CA ASP A 178 -3.65 2.61 3.24
C ASP A 178 -2.14 2.91 3.27
N GLY A 179 -1.35 2.10 2.56
CA GLY A 179 0.11 2.24 2.55
C GLY A 179 0.63 3.49 1.83
N LEU A 180 -0.12 4.05 0.86
CA LEU A 180 0.27 5.30 0.20
C LEU A 180 0.04 6.49 1.15
N LEU A 181 -1.09 6.51 1.85
CA LEU A 181 -1.35 7.51 2.88
C LEU A 181 -0.35 7.38 4.04
N LEU A 182 0.00 6.16 4.46
CA LEU A 182 1.03 5.93 5.48
C LEU A 182 2.37 6.58 5.08
N ALA A 183 2.79 6.40 3.82
CA ALA A 183 4.02 7.00 3.31
C ALA A 183 3.95 8.54 3.36
N ALA A 184 2.83 9.13 2.94
CA ALA A 184 2.63 10.58 3.01
C ALA A 184 2.60 11.11 4.45
N LEU A 185 1.93 10.41 5.37
CA LEU A 185 1.86 10.79 6.78
C LEU A 185 3.23 10.78 7.46
N ARG A 186 4.16 9.89 7.06
CA ARG A 186 5.54 9.92 7.59
C ARG A 186 6.26 11.22 7.26
N VAL A 187 5.95 11.83 6.12
CA VAL A 187 6.49 13.13 5.72
C VAL A 187 5.74 14.28 6.41
N TRP A 188 4.42 14.19 6.49
CA TRP A 188 3.57 15.26 7.02
C TRP A 188 3.57 15.35 8.55
N LEU A 189 3.80 14.23 9.25
CA LEU A 189 3.79 14.10 10.71
C LEU A 189 5.03 13.33 11.19
N PRO A 190 6.25 13.88 11.03
CA PRO A 190 7.48 13.18 11.38
C PRO A 190 7.60 12.83 12.89
N GLY A 191 6.81 13.48 13.75
CA GLY A 191 6.74 13.19 15.19
C GLY A 191 5.69 12.14 15.59
N ALA A 192 4.80 11.73 14.67
CA ALA A 192 3.75 10.76 14.98
C ALA A 192 4.30 9.32 15.03
N ARG A 193 3.70 8.48 15.86
CA ARG A 193 4.00 7.04 15.87
C ARG A 193 3.10 6.36 14.84
N LEU A 194 3.68 6.00 13.69
CA LEU A 194 2.96 5.49 12.54
C LEU A 194 3.27 4.01 12.31
N GLN A 195 2.23 3.19 12.17
CA GLN A 195 2.34 1.78 11.84
C GLN A 195 1.38 1.40 10.70
N GLY A 196 1.81 0.50 9.82
CA GLY A 196 0.90 -0.11 8.84
C GLY A 196 -0.04 -1.12 9.51
N LEU A 197 -1.25 -1.28 8.98
CA LEU A 197 -2.24 -2.23 9.51
C LEU A 197 -1.72 -3.67 9.58
N GLY A 198 -1.06 -4.14 8.51
CA GLY A 198 -0.47 -5.48 8.45
C GLY A 198 0.56 -5.72 9.56
N GLU A 199 1.47 -4.77 9.75
CA GLU A 199 2.47 -4.80 10.82
C GLU A 199 1.83 -4.77 12.22
N ALA A 200 0.81 -3.93 12.43
CA ALA A 200 0.10 -3.81 13.71
C ALA A 200 -0.58 -5.13 14.10
N LEU A 201 -1.33 -5.73 13.16
CA LEU A 201 -1.98 -7.02 13.36
C LEU A 201 -0.98 -8.16 13.47
N GLY A 202 0.10 -8.17 12.67
CA GLY A 202 1.14 -9.19 12.68
C GLY A 202 1.96 -9.25 13.98
N ASN A 203 1.92 -8.18 14.78
CA ASN A 203 2.49 -8.14 16.13
C ASN A 203 1.58 -8.77 17.21
N LEU A 204 0.29 -9.01 16.92
CA LEU A 204 -0.62 -9.61 17.88
C LEU A 204 -0.33 -11.11 18.06
N PRO A 205 -0.05 -11.61 19.28
CA PRO A 205 0.21 -13.05 19.50
C PRO A 205 -0.94 -13.97 19.08
N ALA A 206 -2.18 -13.48 19.11
CA ALA A 206 -3.36 -14.22 18.67
C ALA A 206 -3.36 -14.48 17.16
N ILE A 207 -2.84 -13.55 16.36
CA ILE A 207 -2.69 -13.68 14.91
C ILE A 207 -1.40 -14.40 14.58
N ARG A 208 -0.27 -13.97 15.17
CA ARG A 208 1.07 -14.46 14.85
C ARG A 208 1.20 -15.98 14.98
N ARG A 209 0.62 -16.57 16.04
CA ARG A 209 0.64 -18.02 16.28
C ARG A 209 -0.24 -18.83 15.31
N ARG A 210 -1.11 -18.15 14.56
CA ARG A 210 -2.05 -18.77 13.62
C ARG A 210 -1.56 -18.72 12.19
N ILE A 211 -0.46 -18.01 11.90
CA ILE A 211 0.22 -18.03 10.60
C ILE A 211 1.01 -19.34 10.52
N ALA A 212 0.73 -20.14 9.51
CA ALA A 212 1.27 -21.49 9.34
C ALA A 212 2.26 -21.55 8.17
N SER A 213 3.11 -22.57 8.17
CA SER A 213 4.10 -22.79 7.12
C SER A 213 3.49 -23.08 5.74
N ALA A 214 2.26 -23.58 5.71
CA ALA A 214 1.50 -23.82 4.48
C ALA A 214 0.78 -22.58 3.94
N ASP A 215 0.85 -21.44 4.65
CA ASP A 215 0.23 -20.19 4.22
C ASP A 215 1.07 -19.47 3.15
N PHE A 216 0.39 -18.81 2.22
CA PHE A 216 0.99 -17.74 1.41
C PHE A 216 0.56 -16.38 1.97
N TYR A 217 1.49 -15.71 2.63
CA TYR A 217 1.30 -14.42 3.30
C TYR A 217 1.63 -13.27 2.33
N VAL A 218 0.66 -12.38 2.10
CA VAL A 218 0.78 -11.25 1.18
C VAL A 218 0.90 -9.97 1.99
N ILE A 219 2.12 -9.42 1.98
CA ILE A 219 2.48 -8.16 2.60
C ILE A 219 1.92 -7.01 1.76
N GLU A 220 1.32 -6.00 2.40
CA GLU A 220 0.90 -4.78 1.73
C GLU A 220 2.16 -3.99 1.30
N ALA A 221 2.42 -3.97 0.00
CA ALA A 221 3.69 -3.51 -0.55
C ALA A 221 3.97 -2.03 -0.29
N ARG A 222 2.94 -1.16 -0.33
CA ARG A 222 3.15 0.29 -0.18
C ARG A 222 3.65 0.64 1.22
N ALA A 223 2.98 0.11 2.24
CA ALA A 223 3.34 0.25 3.64
C ALA A 223 4.71 -0.38 3.93
N TYR A 224 4.97 -1.56 3.36
CA TYR A 224 6.26 -2.23 3.50
C TYR A 224 7.42 -1.39 2.96
N HIS A 225 7.30 -0.85 1.74
CA HIS A 225 8.38 -0.08 1.14
C HIS A 225 8.54 1.33 1.75
N ALA A 226 7.48 1.90 2.32
CA ALA A 226 7.56 3.19 3.03
C ALA A 226 8.48 3.16 4.27
N ASP A 227 8.77 1.97 4.81
CA ASP A 227 9.69 1.76 5.93
C ASP A 227 10.52 0.48 5.74
N HIS A 228 11.01 0.29 4.52
CA HIS A 228 11.63 -0.96 4.05
C HIS A 228 12.73 -1.49 4.98
N ALA A 229 13.62 -0.61 5.42
CA ALA A 229 14.78 -0.98 6.24
C ALA A 229 14.37 -1.63 7.56
N ARG A 230 13.36 -1.07 8.24
CA ARG A 230 12.86 -1.59 9.52
C ARG A 230 11.99 -2.83 9.29
N LEU A 231 11.12 -2.76 8.29
CA LEU A 231 10.14 -3.82 8.03
C LEU A 231 10.77 -5.09 7.46
N THR A 232 11.91 -5.01 6.77
CA THR A 232 12.66 -6.20 6.34
C THR A 232 12.97 -7.12 7.54
N ALA A 233 13.46 -6.55 8.64
CA ALA A 233 13.77 -7.33 9.85
C ALA A 233 12.50 -7.91 10.51
N HIS A 234 11.42 -7.13 10.55
CA HIS A 234 10.13 -7.58 11.08
C HIS A 234 9.59 -8.80 10.33
N TYR A 235 9.52 -8.73 9.00
CA TYR A 235 8.96 -9.80 8.17
C TYR A 235 9.92 -11.01 8.05
N ASP A 236 11.24 -10.81 8.12
CA ASP A 236 12.18 -11.93 8.21
C ASP A 236 11.99 -12.72 9.52
N SER A 237 11.75 -12.05 10.66
CA SER A 237 11.42 -12.72 11.92
C SER A 237 10.11 -13.49 11.81
N LEU A 238 9.06 -12.84 11.28
CA LEU A 238 7.75 -13.47 11.10
C LEU A 238 7.84 -14.72 10.22
N ARG A 239 8.57 -14.63 9.10
CA ARG A 239 8.80 -15.76 8.19
C ARG A 239 9.58 -16.88 8.86
N LYS A 240 10.62 -16.56 9.63
CA LYS A 240 11.43 -17.55 10.35
C LYS A 240 10.60 -18.31 11.39
N GLU A 241 9.72 -17.61 12.09
CA GLU A 241 8.89 -18.19 13.15
C GLU A 241 7.74 -19.05 12.61
N SER A 242 7.06 -18.58 11.56
CA SER A 242 5.89 -19.27 10.98
C SER A 242 6.24 -20.30 9.91
N GLY A 243 7.38 -20.13 9.24
CA GLY A 243 7.75 -20.89 8.05
C GLY A 243 6.90 -20.59 6.81
N CYS A 244 6.04 -19.57 6.83
CA CYS A 244 5.15 -19.27 5.72
C CYS A 244 5.90 -18.77 4.48
N ALA A 245 5.29 -18.93 3.32
CA ALA A 245 5.78 -18.33 2.10
C ALA A 245 5.25 -16.89 2.01
N MET A 246 6.06 -15.94 1.53
CA MET A 246 5.65 -14.53 1.37
C MET A 246 5.72 -14.06 -0.08
N ASN A 247 5.07 -12.94 -0.40
CA ASN A 247 5.23 -12.21 -1.67
C ASN A 247 6.55 -11.43 -1.79
N LEU A 248 7.58 -11.81 -1.03
CA LEU A 248 8.92 -11.24 -1.11
C LEU A 248 9.73 -11.90 -2.24
N ASP A 249 10.48 -11.09 -2.98
CA ASP A 249 11.49 -11.56 -3.93
C ASP A 249 12.82 -11.92 -3.24
N LEU A 250 13.85 -12.24 -4.05
CA LEU A 250 15.19 -12.56 -3.54
C LEU A 250 15.88 -11.36 -2.85
N GLN A 251 15.49 -10.13 -3.18
CA GLN A 251 16.00 -8.88 -2.63
C GLN A 251 15.16 -8.35 -1.46
N ARG A 252 14.21 -9.14 -0.95
CA ARG A 252 13.27 -8.72 0.12
C ARG A 252 12.42 -7.52 -0.30
N ILE A 253 11.98 -7.50 -1.56
CA ILE A 253 11.01 -6.55 -2.09
C ILE A 253 9.64 -7.23 -2.15
N ALA A 254 8.62 -6.57 -1.60
CA ALA A 254 7.26 -7.10 -1.58
C ALA A 254 6.60 -6.85 -2.93
N MET A 255 6.31 -7.91 -3.67
CA MET A 255 5.69 -7.79 -4.98
C MET A 255 4.18 -7.55 -4.82
N PRO A 256 3.63 -6.42 -5.31
CA PRO A 256 2.22 -6.08 -5.10
C PRO A 256 1.29 -6.97 -5.93
N ALA A 257 0.09 -7.24 -5.42
CA ALA A 257 -1.00 -7.83 -6.22
C ALA A 257 -1.77 -6.78 -7.04
N ARG A 258 -1.41 -5.49 -6.92
CA ARG A 258 -1.97 -4.31 -7.61
C ARG A 258 -3.42 -3.94 -7.25
N ALA A 259 -4.08 -4.70 -6.38
CA ALA A 259 -5.49 -4.48 -6.02
C ALA A 259 -5.80 -3.08 -5.48
N SER A 260 -4.84 -2.50 -4.75
CA SER A 260 -4.95 -1.20 -4.11
C SER A 260 -4.56 -0.04 -5.04
N ALA A 261 -4.15 -0.35 -6.28
CA ALA A 261 -3.88 0.66 -7.28
C ALA A 261 -5.18 1.24 -7.82
N TYR A 262 -5.10 2.50 -8.25
CA TYR A 262 -6.22 3.25 -8.78
C TYR A 262 -7.09 2.49 -9.83
N PRO A 263 -6.54 1.74 -10.81
CA PRO A 263 -7.36 0.93 -11.73
C PRO A 263 -8.29 -0.07 -11.03
N GLY A 264 -7.87 -0.63 -9.89
CA GLY A 264 -8.64 -1.56 -9.08
C GLY A 264 -9.82 -0.93 -8.33
N LEU A 265 -9.71 0.37 -7.95
CA LEU A 265 -10.78 1.11 -7.28
C LEU A 265 -11.96 1.41 -8.23
N ARG A 266 -11.71 1.53 -9.53
CA ARG A 266 -12.73 1.92 -10.53
C ARG A 266 -13.55 0.74 -11.05
N MET A 267 -12.91 -0.39 -11.34
CA MET A 267 -13.52 -1.48 -12.12
C MET A 267 -13.40 -2.85 -11.44
N GLY A 268 -12.94 -2.89 -10.19
CA GLY A 268 -12.48 -4.12 -9.56
C GLY A 268 -11.20 -4.67 -10.21
N PRO A 269 -10.85 -5.94 -9.95
CA PRO A 269 -9.63 -6.55 -10.48
C PRO A 269 -9.59 -6.54 -12.01
N THR A 270 -8.55 -5.91 -12.57
CA THR A 270 -8.27 -5.94 -14.01
C THR A 270 -7.63 -7.25 -14.42
N ARG A 271 -7.56 -7.51 -15.74
CA ARG A 271 -6.83 -8.68 -16.27
C ARG A 271 -5.36 -8.69 -15.80
N GLU A 272 -4.71 -7.52 -15.76
CA GLU A 272 -3.30 -7.42 -15.36
C GLU A 272 -3.11 -7.75 -13.87
N ASP A 273 -4.06 -7.39 -13.02
CA ASP A 273 -4.05 -7.71 -11.59
C ASP A 273 -4.16 -9.22 -11.37
N LEU A 274 -5.07 -9.87 -12.12
CA LEU A 274 -5.22 -11.33 -12.07
C LEU A 274 -3.98 -12.05 -12.61
N GLU A 275 -3.35 -11.57 -13.68
CA GLU A 275 -2.10 -12.11 -14.20
C GLU A 275 -0.95 -11.96 -13.21
N GLN A 276 -0.87 -10.81 -12.52
CA GLN A 276 0.11 -10.58 -11.46
C GLN A 276 -0.09 -11.53 -10.28
N ALA A 277 -1.33 -11.71 -9.82
CA ALA A 277 -1.65 -12.63 -8.72
C ALA A 277 -1.36 -14.09 -9.08
N ARG A 278 -1.67 -14.54 -10.31
CA ARG A 278 -1.28 -15.89 -10.78
C ARG A 278 0.22 -16.10 -10.76
N TRP A 279 1.01 -15.09 -11.14
CA TRP A 279 2.45 -15.20 -11.06
C TRP A 279 2.96 -15.27 -9.63
N LEU A 280 2.37 -14.49 -8.70
CA LEU A 280 2.75 -14.57 -7.28
C LEU A 280 2.60 -15.99 -6.73
N LEU A 281 1.64 -16.74 -7.29
CA LEU A 281 1.34 -18.14 -6.95
C LEU A 281 2.10 -19.16 -7.80
N GLN A 282 2.91 -18.74 -8.79
CA GLN A 282 3.59 -19.66 -9.68
C GLN A 282 4.54 -20.59 -8.91
N GLY A 283 4.34 -21.91 -9.07
CA GLY A 283 5.13 -22.93 -8.38
C GLY A 283 4.79 -23.09 -6.89
N ARG A 284 3.69 -22.47 -6.41
CA ARG A 284 3.24 -22.55 -5.03
C ARG A 284 1.91 -23.31 -4.95
N GLN A 285 1.70 -24.00 -3.84
CA GLN A 285 0.45 -24.70 -3.51
C GLN A 285 0.07 -24.39 -2.06
N PRO A 286 -0.32 -23.15 -1.75
CA PRO A 286 -0.64 -22.78 -0.38
C PRO A 286 -1.93 -23.47 0.08
N ALA A 287 -2.03 -23.80 1.36
CA ALA A 287 -3.27 -24.27 1.95
C ALA A 287 -4.32 -23.15 2.05
N ARG A 288 -3.87 -21.90 2.16
CA ARG A 288 -4.66 -20.67 2.12
C ARG A 288 -3.76 -19.46 1.87
N ILE A 289 -4.38 -18.34 1.49
CA ILE A 289 -3.72 -17.05 1.32
C ILE A 289 -4.14 -16.13 2.46
N VAL A 290 -3.17 -15.45 3.06
CA VAL A 290 -3.40 -14.46 4.13
C VAL A 290 -2.94 -13.10 3.60
N VAL A 291 -3.84 -12.12 3.50
CA VAL A 291 -3.54 -10.79 2.99
C VAL A 291 -3.60 -9.74 4.10
N GLU A 292 -2.72 -8.74 4.01
CA GLU A 292 -2.74 -7.58 4.91
C GLU A 292 -3.70 -6.47 4.44
N ASN A 293 -3.97 -6.41 3.13
CA ASN A 293 -4.87 -5.42 2.54
C ASN A 293 -6.18 -6.07 2.10
N ALA A 294 -7.30 -5.55 2.59
CA ALA A 294 -8.65 -6.02 2.22
C ALA A 294 -8.88 -6.01 0.69
N ALA A 295 -8.33 -5.03 -0.03
CA ALA A 295 -8.45 -4.94 -1.48
C ALA A 295 -7.89 -6.18 -2.21
N GLU A 296 -6.85 -6.81 -1.67
CA GLU A 296 -6.18 -7.95 -2.32
C GLU A 296 -6.99 -9.26 -2.22
N ARG A 297 -7.97 -9.35 -1.31
CA ARG A 297 -8.77 -10.56 -1.12
C ARG A 297 -9.49 -10.97 -2.40
N GLU A 298 -10.15 -10.01 -3.05
CA GLU A 298 -10.95 -10.26 -4.25
C GLU A 298 -10.07 -10.66 -5.44
N VAL A 299 -8.88 -10.07 -5.57
CA VAL A 299 -7.92 -10.46 -6.61
C VAL A 299 -7.50 -11.92 -6.45
N PHE A 300 -7.14 -12.33 -5.24
CA PHE A 300 -6.70 -13.71 -5.01
C PHE A 300 -7.84 -14.73 -5.12
N ARG A 301 -9.05 -14.41 -4.65
CA ARG A 301 -10.24 -15.30 -4.79
C ARG A 301 -10.56 -15.65 -6.25
N ARG A 302 -10.23 -14.76 -7.18
CA ARG A 302 -10.46 -14.97 -8.62
C ARG A 302 -9.41 -15.85 -9.32
N VAL A 303 -8.28 -16.15 -8.67
CA VAL A 303 -7.17 -16.86 -9.33
C VAL A 303 -6.82 -18.21 -8.71
N ILE A 304 -7.37 -18.54 -7.54
CA ILE A 304 -7.10 -19.80 -6.85
C ILE A 304 -8.32 -20.27 -6.04
N ASP A 305 -8.49 -21.59 -5.93
CA ASP A 305 -9.54 -22.25 -5.16
C ASP A 305 -9.04 -22.70 -3.77
N VAL A 306 -8.48 -21.75 -3.01
CA VAL A 306 -8.12 -21.95 -1.60
C VAL A 306 -8.66 -20.77 -0.79
N PRO A 307 -8.85 -20.92 0.54
CA PRO A 307 -9.31 -19.81 1.36
C PRO A 307 -8.41 -18.58 1.23
N VAL A 308 -9.00 -17.41 1.05
CA VAL A 308 -8.31 -16.12 1.05
C VAL A 308 -8.84 -15.30 2.21
N LEU A 309 -7.98 -15.10 3.21
CA LEU A 309 -8.31 -14.50 4.49
C LEU A 309 -7.57 -13.16 4.62
N HIS A 310 -8.23 -12.16 5.18
CA HIS A 310 -7.54 -11.02 5.77
C HIS A 310 -6.86 -11.45 7.06
N LEU A 311 -5.72 -10.83 7.38
CA LEU A 311 -4.91 -11.14 8.56
C LEU A 311 -5.72 -11.15 9.88
N ALA A 312 -6.66 -10.23 10.02
CA ALA A 312 -7.55 -10.15 11.20
C ALA A 312 -8.44 -11.39 11.39
N GLU A 313 -8.78 -12.11 10.31
CA GLU A 313 -9.63 -13.31 10.35
C GLU A 313 -8.88 -14.53 10.90
N LEU A 314 -7.56 -14.45 11.09
CA LEU A 314 -6.79 -15.50 11.75
C LEU A 314 -7.05 -15.58 13.25
N ALA A 315 -7.47 -14.47 13.86
CA ALA A 315 -7.90 -14.49 15.25
C ALA A 315 -9.21 -15.29 15.33
N ALA A 316 -9.19 -16.34 16.14
CA ALA A 316 -10.39 -17.14 16.40
C ALA A 316 -11.54 -16.19 16.83
N PRO A 317 -12.80 -16.44 16.41
CA PRO A 317 -13.92 -15.83 17.12
C PRO A 317 -13.73 -16.15 18.61
N ASN A 318 -13.96 -15.17 19.49
CA ASN A 318 -13.86 -15.36 20.93
C ASN A 318 -14.85 -16.46 21.38
N GLU A 319 -14.47 -17.73 21.26
CA GLU A 319 -15.30 -18.85 21.72
C GLU A 319 -15.14 -19.08 23.24
N GLU A 320 -14.20 -18.41 23.91
CA GLU A 320 -13.94 -18.66 25.33
C GLU A 320 -13.67 -17.35 26.10
N ASN A 321 -14.74 -16.64 26.46
CA ASN A 321 -14.79 -15.77 27.65
C ASN A 321 -16.19 -15.80 28.29
N HIS A 322 -16.95 -16.88 28.11
CA HIS A 322 -18.23 -17.14 28.79
C HIS A 322 -18.12 -18.24 29.87
N HIS A 323 -16.90 -18.56 30.30
CA HIS A 323 -16.66 -19.39 31.48
C HIS A 323 -15.77 -18.64 32.47
N ALA A 324 -16.36 -17.66 33.15
CA ALA A 324 -15.93 -17.16 34.45
C ALA A 324 -17.16 -16.69 35.23
#